data_AF-A0A149QZZ2-F1
#
_entry.id   AF-A0A149QZZ2-F1
#
_cell.length_a   1.000
_cell.length_b   1.000
_cell.length_c   1.000
_cell.angle_alpha   90.00
_cell.angle_beta   90.00
_cell.angle_gamma   90.00
#
_symmetry.space_group_name_H-M   'P 1'
#
loop_
_entity.id
_entity.type
_entity.pdbx_description
1 polymer ?
#
loop_
_entity_poly.entity_id
_entity_poly.type
_entity_poly.pdbx_seq_one_letter_code
_entity_poly.pdbx_strand_id
1 'polypeptide(L)'
;MELEFSAPMKLDEIDSFLTRFADSFSVDMAKKQITPLHGMLTVTVRLTELVVLDPNDQSGQITITDDLNITSKTATPVDPLCLQTFQGSALSQIFAEGMRNPDPKMKYISWFVVLEELEKLFSFPSLFSSSEISQITAAVTLTPAQTTRLSNMMKGPGVTVLSRSEKLYDILSNNNMGTVININGTKTIDINDCKKLIKQRNLVAHKGTTVDTHTLYDILFPLAIEALAYIEGRNRPVRI
;
A
#
# COMPACT_ATOMS: atom_id res chain seq x y z
N MET A 1 7.72 25.07 12.33
CA MET A 1 7.42 23.96 13.26
C MET A 1 8.75 23.34 13.60
N GLU A 2 9.10 23.34 14.87
CA GLU A 2 10.37 22.79 15.36
C GLU A 2 10.15 21.30 15.69
N LEU A 3 11.01 20.44 15.14
CA LEU A 3 11.02 19.02 15.43
C LEU A 3 12.02 18.79 16.58
N GLU A 4 11.53 18.69 17.80
CA GLU A 4 12.34 18.31 18.95
C GLU A 4 12.36 16.78 19.08
N PHE A 5 13.53 16.19 18.82
CA PHE A 5 13.76 14.77 19.06
C PHE A 5 14.20 14.55 20.52
N SER A 6 13.67 13.51 21.16
CA SER A 6 13.96 13.18 22.57
C SER A 6 15.42 12.75 22.83
N ALA A 7 16.17 12.46 21.77
CA ALA A 7 17.60 12.17 21.81
C ALA A 7 18.26 12.60 20.48
N PRO A 8 19.59 12.84 20.46
CA PRO A 8 20.32 13.08 19.24
C PRO A 8 20.15 11.91 18.26
N MET A 9 19.63 12.18 17.06
CA MET A 9 19.50 11.21 15.97
C MET A 9 20.59 11.43 14.93
N LYS A 10 21.02 10.35 14.27
CA LYS A 10 21.93 10.44 13.11
C LYS A 10 21.17 10.95 11.89
N LEU A 11 21.90 11.55 10.94
CA LEU A 11 21.31 12.16 9.74
C LEU A 11 20.50 11.16 8.89
N ASP A 12 20.98 9.93 8.75
CA ASP A 12 20.30 8.83 8.06
C ASP A 12 18.99 8.41 8.77
N GLU A 13 18.96 8.49 10.09
CA GLU A 13 17.76 8.23 10.90
C GLU A 13 16.73 9.36 10.74
N ILE A 14 17.20 10.61 10.62
CA ILE A 14 16.35 11.79 10.36
C ILE A 14 15.75 11.71 8.95
N ASP A 15 16.55 11.46 7.92
CA ASP A 15 16.06 11.31 6.54
C ASP A 15 15.05 10.17 6.41
N SER A 16 15.32 9.04 7.08
CA SER A 16 14.40 7.90 7.15
C SER A 16 13.10 8.28 7.86
N PHE A 17 13.17 9.04 8.95
CA PHE A 17 11.99 9.55 9.65
C PHE A 17 11.15 10.47 8.75
N LEU A 18 11.77 11.46 8.11
CA LEU A 18 11.07 12.43 7.25
C LEU A 18 10.42 11.75 6.05
N THR A 19 11.09 10.76 5.46
CA THR A 19 10.53 9.95 4.37
C THR A 19 9.30 9.18 4.84
N ARG A 20 9.38 8.47 5.98
CA ARG A 20 8.23 7.74 6.55
C ARG A 20 7.07 8.66 6.90
N PHE A 21 7.38 9.84 7.43
CA PHE A 21 6.37 10.84 7.77
C PHE A 21 5.69 11.38 6.50
N ALA A 22 6.46 11.75 5.47
CA ALA A 22 5.94 12.19 4.18
C ALA A 22 5.06 11.13 3.52
N ASP A 23 5.49 9.87 3.53
CA ASP A 23 4.72 8.74 3.00
C ASP A 23 3.41 8.54 3.74
N SER A 24 3.46 8.55 5.08
CA SER A 24 2.26 8.34 5.87
C SER A 24 1.27 9.50 5.78
N PHE A 25 1.77 10.73 5.65
CA PHE A 25 0.90 11.89 5.41
C PHE A 25 0.30 11.86 4.00
N SER A 26 1.04 11.36 3.00
CA SER A 26 0.52 11.13 1.65
C SER A 26 -0.64 10.11 1.65
N VAL A 27 -0.52 9.03 2.41
CA VAL A 27 -1.60 8.03 2.63
C VAL A 27 -2.84 8.69 3.23
N ASP A 28 -2.66 9.54 4.24
CA ASP A 28 -3.78 10.19 4.92
C ASP A 28 -4.47 11.24 4.03
N MET A 29 -3.72 11.94 3.18
CA MET A 29 -4.29 12.81 2.14
C MET A 29 -5.03 12.01 1.05
N ALA A 30 -4.56 10.81 0.72
CA ALA A 30 -5.17 9.96 -0.31
C ALA A 30 -6.62 9.59 0.02
N LYS A 31 -6.97 9.43 1.30
CA LYS A 31 -8.36 9.18 1.76
C LYS A 31 -9.37 10.23 1.31
N LYS A 32 -8.92 11.46 1.04
CA LYS A 32 -9.75 12.57 0.57
C LYS A 32 -9.79 12.68 -0.96
N GLN A 33 -8.98 11.90 -1.68
CA GLN A 33 -8.90 11.94 -3.14
C GLN A 33 -9.94 10.99 -3.73
N ILE A 34 -10.89 11.56 -4.47
CA ILE A 34 -11.93 10.81 -5.16
C ILE A 34 -11.42 10.23 -6.48
N THR A 35 -10.55 10.97 -7.20
CA THR A 35 -9.85 10.46 -8.38
C THR A 35 -8.41 10.97 -8.46
N PRO A 36 -7.41 10.08 -8.53
CA PRO A 36 -6.02 10.45 -8.76
C PRO A 36 -5.68 10.64 -10.26
N LEU A 37 -6.65 10.49 -11.17
CA LEU A 37 -6.41 10.45 -12.62
C LEU A 37 -5.73 11.72 -13.17
N HIS A 38 -5.99 12.87 -12.57
CA HIS A 38 -5.48 14.18 -13.03
C HIS A 38 -4.30 14.69 -12.20
N GLY A 39 -3.71 13.81 -11.39
CA GLY A 39 -2.64 14.13 -10.47
C GLY A 39 -2.97 13.62 -9.07
N MET A 40 -1.92 13.40 -8.29
CA MET A 40 -2.02 12.94 -6.92
C MET A 40 -1.35 13.91 -5.99
N LEU A 41 -1.99 14.17 -4.85
CA LEU A 41 -1.35 14.90 -3.78
C LEU A 41 -0.36 13.96 -3.12
N THR A 42 0.91 14.34 -3.18
CA THR A 42 2.02 13.68 -2.51
C THR A 42 2.71 14.70 -1.63
N VAL A 43 3.13 14.27 -0.46
CA VAL A 43 3.82 15.11 0.50
C VAL A 43 5.31 14.88 0.31
N THR A 44 6.06 15.97 0.25
CA THR A 44 7.53 15.92 0.32
C THR A 44 7.96 16.83 1.44
N VAL A 45 8.70 16.28 2.38
CA VAL A 45 9.26 17.04 3.49
C VAL A 45 10.71 17.30 3.16
N ARG A 46 11.07 18.58 3.09
CA ARG A 46 12.46 19.02 2.92
C ARG A 46 12.88 19.72 4.21
N LEU A 47 13.98 19.26 4.81
CA LEU A 47 14.68 20.03 5.83
C LEU A 47 15.24 21.29 5.15
N THR A 48 14.71 22.45 5.51
CA THR A 48 15.21 23.74 5.03
C THR A 48 16.28 24.34 5.94
N GLU A 49 16.29 23.97 7.22
CA GLU A 49 17.32 24.37 8.19
C GLU A 49 17.59 23.19 9.14
N LEU A 50 18.87 22.90 9.39
CA LEU A 50 19.33 22.00 10.45
C LEU A 50 20.11 22.84 11.45
N VAL A 51 19.51 23.16 12.59
CA VAL A 51 20.21 23.82 13.70
C VAL A 51 20.77 22.72 14.61
N VAL A 52 22.07 22.49 14.52
CA VAL A 52 22.79 21.67 15.51
C VAL A 52 23.08 22.58 16.69
N LEU A 53 22.28 22.46 17.76
CA LEU A 53 22.59 23.10 19.03
C LEU A 53 23.73 22.33 19.69
N ASP A 54 24.98 22.79 19.52
CA ASP A 54 26.05 22.40 20.42
C ASP A 54 25.84 23.15 21.74
N PRO A 55 25.56 22.47 22.86
CA PRO A 55 25.38 23.13 24.15
C PRO A 55 26.63 23.89 24.64
N ASN A 56 27.78 23.79 23.95
CA ASN A 56 29.03 24.47 24.30
C ASN A 56 29.49 25.57 23.32
N ASP A 57 28.81 25.82 22.20
CA ASP A 57 29.26 26.81 21.22
C ASP A 57 28.67 28.21 21.49
N GLN A 58 29.52 29.15 21.92
CA GLN A 58 29.18 30.56 22.15
C GLN A 58 29.53 31.47 20.97
N SER A 59 30.03 30.94 19.85
CA SER A 59 30.37 31.76 18.69
C SER A 59 29.18 31.89 17.75
N GLY A 60 28.31 32.84 18.07
CA GLY A 60 27.20 33.23 17.21
C GLY A 60 27.72 33.77 15.87
N GLN A 61 27.68 32.94 14.83
CA GLN A 61 27.45 33.38 13.45
C GLN A 61 27.13 32.18 12.56
N ILE A 62 25.91 32.16 12.03
CA ILE A 62 25.53 31.35 10.87
C ILE A 62 25.22 32.34 9.74
N THR A 63 25.89 32.19 8.60
CA THR A 63 25.60 32.97 7.38
C THR A 63 24.74 32.13 6.45
N ILE A 64 23.65 32.71 5.95
CA ILE A 64 22.70 32.09 5.03
C ILE A 64 22.79 32.80 3.68
N THR A 65 22.89 32.02 2.60
CA THR A 65 22.57 32.47 1.24
C THR A 65 21.71 31.38 0.60
N ASP A 66 20.48 31.70 0.21
CA ASP A 66 19.77 30.88 -0.76
C ASP A 66 18.81 31.71 -1.62
N ASP A 67 18.86 31.45 -2.93
CA ASP A 67 18.08 32.12 -3.97
C ASP A 67 16.71 31.45 -4.14
N LEU A 68 15.66 32.27 -4.12
CA LEU A 68 14.25 31.86 -4.15
C LEU A 68 13.78 31.51 -5.58
N ASN A 69 13.26 30.29 -5.75
CA ASN A 69 12.31 29.96 -6.82
C ASN A 69 11.06 29.32 -6.21
N ILE A 70 9.91 29.99 -6.29
CA ILE A 70 8.63 29.52 -5.72
C ILE A 70 7.82 28.78 -6.79
N THR A 71 7.58 27.50 -6.57
CA THR A 71 6.44 26.75 -7.14
C THR A 71 5.45 26.51 -5.99
N SER A 72 4.17 26.81 -6.20
CA SER A 72 3.10 26.81 -5.18
C SER A 72 3.27 25.74 -4.08
N LYS A 73 3.45 26.17 -2.82
CA LYS A 73 3.51 25.30 -1.64
C LYS A 73 2.30 25.59 -0.74
N THR A 74 1.38 24.65 -0.63
CA THR A 74 0.32 24.69 0.38
C THR A 74 0.90 24.18 1.70
N ALA A 75 1.02 25.05 2.71
CA ALA A 75 1.44 24.64 4.06
C ALA A 75 0.22 24.19 4.85
N THR A 76 0.19 22.93 5.31
CA THR A 76 -0.83 22.44 6.25
C THR A 76 -0.18 22.35 7.63
N PRO A 77 -0.74 23.00 8.67
CA PRO A 77 -0.25 22.82 10.04
C PRO A 77 -0.49 21.36 10.44
N VAL A 78 0.57 20.68 10.87
CA VAL A 78 0.51 19.31 11.38
C VAL A 78 0.65 19.39 12.89
N ASP A 79 -0.24 18.70 13.62
CA ASP A 79 -0.17 18.58 15.07
C ASP A 79 1.12 17.81 15.46
N PRO A 80 1.95 18.31 16.39
CA PRO A 80 3.10 17.59 16.93
C PRO A 80 2.78 16.16 17.43
N LEU A 81 1.56 15.90 17.92
CA LEU A 81 1.13 14.55 18.29
C LEU A 81 1.05 13.60 17.08
N CYS A 82 0.73 14.13 15.89
CA CYS A 82 0.74 13.35 14.65
C CYS A 82 2.15 12.92 14.26
N LEU A 83 3.17 13.73 14.54
CA LEU A 83 4.58 13.39 14.24
C LEU A 83 5.10 12.22 15.08
N GLN A 84 4.61 12.08 16.30
CA GLN A 84 4.98 10.96 17.19
C GLN A 84 4.22 9.66 16.86
N THR A 85 3.04 9.76 16.26
CA THR A 85 2.16 8.61 15.94
C THR A 85 2.31 8.10 14.50
N PHE A 86 2.82 8.92 13.57
CA PHE A 86 3.07 8.52 12.18
C PHE A 86 4.37 7.73 12.01
N GLN A 87 4.34 6.45 12.39
CA GLN A 87 5.31 5.48 11.92
C GLN A 87 4.73 4.76 10.71
N GLY A 88 4.93 5.31 9.50
CA GLY A 88 4.46 4.68 8.27
C GLY A 88 4.97 3.24 8.15
N SER A 89 4.07 2.28 8.00
CA SER A 89 4.43 0.87 7.80
C SER A 89 5.13 0.67 6.44
N ALA A 90 5.80 -0.45 6.24
CA ALA A 90 6.32 -0.82 4.92
C ALA A 90 5.22 -0.84 3.84
N LEU A 91 3.99 -1.24 4.20
CA LEU A 91 2.86 -1.25 3.29
C LEU A 91 2.38 0.16 2.93
N SER A 92 2.39 1.08 3.90
CA SER A 92 2.13 2.51 3.67
C SER A 92 3.16 3.13 2.72
N GLN A 93 4.44 2.78 2.85
CA GLN A 93 5.51 3.25 1.96
C GLN A 93 5.32 2.73 0.53
N ILE A 94 4.98 1.44 0.38
CA ILE A 94 4.66 0.85 -0.94
C ILE A 94 3.46 1.56 -1.57
N PHE A 95 2.40 1.81 -0.79
CA PHE A 95 1.24 2.55 -1.29
C PHE A 95 1.62 3.97 -1.74
N ALA A 96 2.40 4.69 -0.93
CA ALA A 96 2.87 6.04 -1.22
C ALA A 96 3.80 6.08 -2.45
N GLU A 97 4.60 5.05 -2.68
CA GLU A 97 5.37 4.89 -3.93
C GLU A 97 4.42 4.86 -5.14
N GLY A 98 3.31 4.13 -5.06
CA GLY A 98 2.27 4.15 -6.10
C GLY A 98 1.66 5.55 -6.32
N MET A 99 1.54 6.35 -5.26
CA MET A 99 1.10 7.76 -5.39
C MET A 99 2.12 8.59 -6.20
N ARG A 100 3.41 8.46 -5.86
CA ARG A 100 4.51 9.25 -6.43
C ARG A 100 4.88 8.83 -7.85
N ASN A 101 4.76 7.54 -8.19
CA ASN A 101 5.34 7.01 -9.41
C ASN A 101 4.53 7.36 -10.68
N PRO A 102 5.07 8.03 -11.70
CA PRO A 102 4.30 8.44 -12.88
C PRO A 102 3.83 7.28 -13.76
N ASP A 103 4.44 6.09 -13.69
CA ASP A 103 4.10 4.94 -14.53
C ASP A 103 2.85 4.20 -13.99
N PRO A 104 1.74 4.12 -14.76
CA PRO A 104 0.53 3.38 -14.37
C PRO A 104 0.78 1.92 -13.97
N LYS A 105 1.79 1.24 -14.54
CA LYS A 105 2.13 -0.13 -14.13
C LYS A 105 2.66 -0.18 -12.72
N MET A 106 3.55 0.75 -12.38
CA MET A 106 4.11 0.83 -11.03
C MET A 106 3.03 1.21 -10.03
N LYS A 107 2.13 2.14 -10.37
CA LYS A 107 0.94 2.44 -9.55
C LYS A 107 0.11 1.17 -9.31
N TYR A 108 -0.18 0.43 -10.37
CA TYR A 108 -0.97 -0.79 -10.29
C TYR A 108 -0.31 -1.82 -9.38
N ILE A 109 0.98 -2.10 -9.57
CA ILE A 109 1.72 -3.08 -8.76
C ILE A 109 1.73 -2.65 -7.28
N SER A 110 2.12 -1.40 -7.01
CA SER A 110 2.21 -0.86 -5.65
C SER A 110 0.88 -0.94 -4.90
N TRP A 111 -0.22 -0.55 -5.53
CA TRP A 111 -1.54 -0.60 -4.89
C TRP A 111 -2.10 -2.01 -4.81
N PHE A 112 -1.82 -2.88 -5.79
CA PHE A 112 -2.28 -4.26 -5.75
C PHE A 112 -1.60 -5.06 -4.64
N VAL A 113 -0.33 -4.79 -4.31
CA VAL A 113 0.36 -5.41 -3.16
C VAL A 113 -0.43 -5.25 -1.87
N VAL A 114 -1.09 -4.10 -1.66
CA VAL A 114 -1.96 -3.88 -0.50
C VAL A 114 -3.12 -4.89 -0.45
N LEU A 115 -3.72 -5.20 -1.60
CA LEU A 115 -4.75 -6.24 -1.68
C LEU A 115 -4.17 -7.65 -1.48
N GLU A 116 -2.93 -7.90 -1.89
CA GLU A 116 -2.26 -9.18 -1.63
C GLU A 116 -1.97 -9.38 -0.14
N GLU A 117 -1.54 -8.33 0.57
CA GLU A 117 -1.37 -8.39 2.04
C GLU A 117 -2.71 -8.54 2.75
N LEU A 118 -3.77 -7.90 2.26
CA LEU A 118 -5.13 -8.11 2.78
C LEU A 118 -5.54 -9.58 2.65
N GLU A 119 -5.33 -10.21 1.49
CA GLU A 119 -5.69 -11.62 1.23
C GLU A 119 -5.04 -12.57 2.25
N LYS A 120 -3.81 -12.30 2.70
CA LYS A 120 -3.08 -13.13 3.68
C LYS A 120 -3.68 -13.13 5.07
N LEU A 121 -4.50 -12.12 5.41
CA LEU A 121 -5.18 -12.07 6.71
C LEU A 121 -6.35 -13.05 6.80
N PHE A 122 -6.78 -13.64 5.68
CA PHE A 122 -7.92 -14.53 5.61
C PHE A 122 -7.51 -15.96 5.25
N SER A 123 -8.21 -16.92 5.83
CA SER A 123 -8.04 -18.34 5.53
C SER A 123 -9.16 -18.82 4.63
N PHE A 124 -8.80 -19.60 3.61
CA PHE A 124 -9.75 -20.14 2.64
C PHE A 124 -9.72 -21.67 2.64
N PRO A 125 -10.83 -22.34 2.33
CA PRO A 125 -10.87 -23.80 2.25
C PRO A 125 -9.86 -24.33 1.23
N SER A 126 -9.01 -25.26 1.67
CA SER A 126 -8.05 -25.97 0.81
C SER A 126 -8.79 -26.79 -0.25
N LEU A 127 -8.21 -26.87 -1.45
CA LEU A 127 -8.79 -27.67 -2.55
C LEU A 127 -8.77 -29.17 -2.24
N PHE A 128 -7.77 -29.62 -1.49
CA PHE A 128 -7.59 -31.02 -1.10
C PHE A 128 -7.59 -31.16 0.41
N SER A 129 -8.30 -32.17 0.90
CA SER A 129 -8.20 -32.65 2.28
C SER A 129 -6.87 -33.38 2.51
N SER A 130 -6.45 -33.48 3.77
CA SER A 130 -5.26 -34.26 4.15
C SER A 130 -5.36 -35.74 3.75
N SER A 131 -6.57 -36.31 3.77
CA SER A 131 -6.83 -37.69 3.33
C SER A 131 -6.64 -37.86 1.83
N GLU A 132 -7.16 -36.93 1.01
CA GLU A 132 -7.00 -36.98 -0.45
C GLU A 132 -5.54 -36.82 -0.85
N ILE A 133 -4.81 -35.89 -0.22
CA ILE A 133 -3.37 -35.73 -0.43
C ILE A 133 -2.63 -37.04 -0.15
N SER A 134 -2.98 -37.72 0.94
CA SER A 134 -2.35 -38.99 1.31
C SER A 134 -2.66 -40.10 0.29
N GLN A 135 -3.90 -40.16 -0.19
CA GLN A 135 -4.30 -41.12 -1.23
C GLN A 135 -3.60 -40.85 -2.57
N ILE A 136 -3.57 -39.59 -3.02
CA ILE A 136 -2.91 -39.18 -4.27
C ILE A 136 -1.41 -39.48 -4.20
N THR A 137 -0.75 -39.11 -3.10
CA THR A 137 0.70 -39.33 -2.93
C THR A 137 1.07 -40.80 -2.80
N ALA A 138 0.19 -41.65 -2.26
CA ALA A 138 0.39 -43.09 -2.21
C ALA A 138 0.12 -43.79 -3.56
N ALA A 139 -0.79 -43.25 -4.39
CA ALA A 139 -1.16 -43.83 -5.67
C ALA A 139 -0.13 -43.57 -6.79
N VAL A 140 0.73 -42.56 -6.63
CA VAL A 140 1.73 -42.19 -7.64
C VAL A 140 3.06 -42.93 -7.42
N THR A 141 3.65 -43.43 -8.51
CA THR A 141 4.97 -44.09 -8.47
C THR A 141 6.08 -43.05 -8.68
N LEU A 142 6.28 -42.20 -7.68
CA LEU A 142 7.29 -41.12 -7.69
C LEU A 142 8.43 -41.40 -6.70
N THR A 143 9.59 -40.80 -6.94
CA THR A 143 10.66 -40.79 -5.94
C THR A 143 10.23 -40.00 -4.69
N PRO A 144 10.81 -40.28 -3.50
CA PRO A 144 10.45 -39.55 -2.28
C PRO A 144 10.52 -38.02 -2.43
N ALA A 145 11.56 -37.50 -3.09
CA ALA A 145 11.71 -36.07 -3.34
C ALA A 145 10.58 -35.49 -4.22
N GLN A 146 10.15 -36.24 -5.26
CA GLN A 146 9.04 -35.85 -6.12
C GLN A 146 7.70 -35.92 -5.39
N THR A 147 7.50 -36.94 -4.53
CA THR A 147 6.29 -37.07 -3.70
C THR A 147 6.17 -35.93 -2.70
N THR A 148 7.27 -35.54 -2.04
CA THR A 148 7.29 -34.36 -1.16
C THR A 148 6.96 -33.09 -1.94
N ARG A 149 7.55 -32.91 -3.12
CA ARG A 149 7.27 -31.75 -3.97
C ARG A 149 5.79 -31.69 -4.38
N LEU A 150 5.21 -32.81 -4.81
CA LEU A 150 3.79 -32.91 -5.17
C LEU A 150 2.88 -32.60 -3.96
N SER A 151 3.20 -33.15 -2.78
CA SER A 151 2.46 -32.86 -1.55
C SER A 151 2.48 -31.36 -1.21
N ASN A 152 3.64 -30.72 -1.33
CA ASN A 152 3.79 -29.28 -1.09
C ASN A 152 3.03 -28.44 -2.13
N MET A 153 3.01 -28.87 -3.39
CA MET A 153 2.22 -28.21 -4.43
C MET A 153 0.72 -28.24 -4.11
N MET A 154 0.19 -29.34 -3.59
CA MET A 154 -1.23 -29.46 -3.22
C MET A 154 -1.60 -28.73 -1.91
N LYS A 155 -0.60 -28.37 -1.09
CA LYS A 155 -0.77 -27.62 0.17
C LYS A 155 -0.49 -26.12 0.04
N GLY A 156 -0.14 -25.65 -1.15
CA GLY A 156 0.23 -24.25 -1.35
C GLY A 156 -0.92 -23.29 -1.03
N PRO A 157 -0.63 -22.05 -0.60
CA PRO A 157 -1.65 -21.05 -0.23
C PRO A 157 -2.59 -20.66 -1.39
N GLY A 158 -2.19 -20.92 -2.63
CA GLY A 158 -3.03 -20.75 -3.82
C GLY A 158 -3.93 -21.95 -4.15
N VAL A 159 -3.81 -23.08 -3.44
CA VAL A 159 -4.53 -24.33 -3.73
C VAL A 159 -5.77 -24.44 -2.86
N THR A 160 -6.79 -23.69 -3.27
CA THR A 160 -8.04 -23.50 -2.55
C THR A 160 -9.22 -23.76 -3.45
N VAL A 161 -10.40 -24.03 -2.86
CA VAL A 161 -11.66 -24.21 -3.61
C VAL A 161 -12.01 -22.95 -4.40
N LEU A 162 -11.82 -21.78 -3.79
CA LEU A 162 -12.12 -20.48 -4.42
C LEU A 162 -10.95 -20.00 -5.28
N SER A 163 -11.28 -19.44 -6.44
CA SER A 163 -10.35 -18.67 -7.25
C SER A 163 -9.95 -17.37 -6.55
N ARG A 164 -8.83 -16.78 -6.96
CA ARG A 164 -8.33 -15.53 -6.37
C ARG A 164 -9.34 -14.37 -6.45
N SER A 165 -10.11 -14.29 -7.55
CA SER A 165 -11.16 -13.28 -7.68
C SER A 165 -12.33 -13.51 -6.72
N GLU A 166 -12.69 -14.77 -6.47
CA GLU A 166 -13.75 -15.11 -5.50
C GLU A 166 -13.29 -14.84 -4.08
N LYS A 167 -12.04 -15.19 -3.75
CA LYS A 167 -11.43 -14.83 -2.46
C LYS A 167 -11.49 -13.33 -2.17
N LEU A 168 -11.06 -12.51 -3.15
CA LEU A 168 -11.10 -11.06 -3.00
C LEU A 168 -12.55 -10.58 -2.80
N TYR A 169 -13.48 -11.07 -3.60
CA TYR A 169 -14.90 -10.72 -3.46
C TYR A 169 -15.48 -11.11 -2.09
N ASP A 170 -15.17 -12.31 -1.60
CA ASP A 170 -15.59 -12.78 -0.28
C ASP A 170 -14.99 -11.93 0.85
N ILE A 171 -13.72 -11.53 0.75
CA ILE A 171 -13.11 -10.60 1.70
C ILE A 171 -13.86 -9.27 1.72
N LEU A 172 -14.11 -8.71 0.54
CA LEU A 172 -14.75 -7.41 0.41
C LEU A 172 -16.20 -7.41 0.92
N SER A 173 -16.96 -8.45 0.61
CA SER A 173 -18.36 -8.58 1.01
C SER A 173 -18.49 -8.84 2.52
N ASN A 174 -17.71 -9.76 3.09
CA ASN A 174 -17.84 -10.16 4.49
C ASN A 174 -17.30 -9.12 5.49
N ASN A 175 -16.41 -8.23 5.07
CA ASN A 175 -15.78 -7.23 5.97
C ASN A 175 -16.34 -5.82 5.78
N ASN A 176 -17.46 -5.68 5.05
CA ASN A 176 -18.00 -4.40 4.62
C ASN A 176 -16.89 -3.55 3.98
N MET A 177 -16.19 -4.01 2.94
CA MET A 177 -15.19 -3.25 2.17
C MET A 177 -15.51 -3.18 0.67
N GLY A 178 -16.59 -3.84 0.24
CA GLY A 178 -17.01 -3.90 -1.15
C GLY A 178 -17.67 -2.62 -1.70
N THR A 179 -17.75 -1.53 -0.94
CA THR A 179 -18.32 -0.27 -1.43
C THR A 179 -17.27 0.82 -1.35
N VAL A 180 -16.93 1.40 -2.49
CA VAL A 180 -15.91 2.44 -2.65
C VAL A 180 -16.50 3.72 -3.23
N ILE A 181 -15.82 4.85 -3.03
CA ILE A 181 -16.19 6.13 -3.63
C ILE A 181 -15.19 6.43 -4.75
N ASN A 182 -15.70 6.77 -5.93
CA ASN A 182 -14.91 7.27 -7.07
C ASN A 182 -15.58 8.50 -7.69
N ILE A 183 -15.04 9.00 -8.81
CA ILE A 183 -15.55 10.22 -9.47
C ILE A 183 -16.99 10.09 -9.96
N ASN A 184 -17.44 8.87 -10.24
CA ASN A 184 -18.80 8.59 -10.67
C ASN A 184 -19.76 8.38 -9.47
N GLY A 185 -19.27 8.58 -8.24
CA GLY A 185 -20.00 8.41 -6.99
C GLY A 185 -19.66 7.10 -6.29
N THR A 186 -20.62 6.59 -5.53
CA THR A 186 -20.48 5.36 -4.77
C THR A 186 -20.62 4.15 -5.70
N LYS A 187 -19.61 3.28 -5.72
CA LYS A 187 -19.59 2.03 -6.50
C LYS A 187 -19.46 0.84 -5.56
N THR A 188 -20.40 -0.10 -5.66
CA THR A 188 -20.24 -1.43 -5.09
C THR A 188 -19.43 -2.30 -6.05
N ILE A 189 -18.33 -2.85 -5.55
CA ILE A 189 -17.42 -3.75 -6.24
C ILE A 189 -18.08 -5.13 -6.31
N ASP A 190 -18.25 -5.62 -7.53
CA ASP A 190 -18.79 -6.95 -7.78
C ASP A 190 -17.68 -7.97 -8.11
N ILE A 191 -18.09 -9.22 -8.33
CA ILE A 191 -17.17 -10.29 -8.71
C ILE A 191 -16.50 -10.05 -10.08
N ASN A 192 -17.15 -9.33 -11.01
CA ASN A 192 -16.58 -9.03 -12.32
C ASN A 192 -15.46 -7.99 -12.22
N ASP A 193 -15.62 -7.00 -11.35
CA ASP A 193 -14.56 -6.04 -11.01
C ASP A 193 -13.36 -6.76 -10.39
N CYS A 194 -13.59 -7.70 -9.47
CA CYS A 194 -12.53 -8.55 -8.91
C CYS A 194 -11.82 -9.37 -10.00
N LYS A 195 -12.57 -9.97 -10.93
CA LYS A 195 -12.00 -10.70 -12.08
C LYS A 195 -11.15 -9.79 -12.97
N LYS A 196 -11.59 -8.56 -13.24
CA LYS A 196 -10.82 -7.56 -14.01
C LYS A 196 -9.51 -7.22 -13.31
N LEU A 197 -9.54 -6.99 -11.99
CA LEU A 197 -8.33 -6.74 -11.20
C LEU A 197 -7.34 -7.90 -11.27
N ILE A 198 -7.79 -9.14 -11.05
CA ILE A 198 -6.90 -10.31 -11.12
C ILE A 198 -6.34 -10.49 -12.54
N LYS A 199 -7.18 -10.31 -13.58
CA LYS A 199 -6.75 -10.40 -14.98
C LYS A 199 -5.69 -9.34 -15.29
N GLN A 200 -5.94 -8.08 -14.95
CA GLN A 200 -5.02 -6.98 -15.20
C GLN A 200 -3.70 -7.19 -14.43
N ARG A 201 -3.75 -7.65 -13.18
CA ARG A 201 -2.54 -8.01 -12.41
C ARG A 201 -1.67 -9.03 -13.14
N ASN A 202 -2.29 -10.08 -13.67
CA ASN A 202 -1.55 -11.10 -14.42
C ASN A 202 -0.96 -10.55 -15.73
N LEU A 203 -1.63 -9.59 -16.36
CA LEU A 203 -1.15 -8.95 -17.58
C LEU A 203 -0.01 -7.94 -17.33
N VAL A 204 -0.04 -7.21 -16.20
CA VAL A 204 0.96 -6.18 -15.87
C VAL A 204 2.37 -6.76 -15.73
N ALA A 205 2.48 -8.05 -15.38
CA ALA A 205 3.75 -8.80 -15.36
C ALA A 205 4.38 -8.98 -16.76
N HIS A 206 3.65 -8.75 -17.84
CA HIS A 206 4.14 -8.87 -19.21
C HIS A 206 4.60 -7.52 -19.79
N LYS A 207 5.71 -7.54 -20.54
CA LYS A 207 6.27 -6.36 -21.21
C LYS A 207 5.30 -5.84 -22.28
N GLY A 208 5.07 -4.53 -22.33
CA GLY A 208 4.20 -3.88 -23.32
C GLY A 208 2.70 -3.78 -22.97
N THR A 209 2.23 -4.44 -21.91
CA THR A 209 0.83 -4.33 -21.46
C THR A 209 0.43 -2.90 -21.10
N THR A 210 -0.75 -2.44 -21.51
CA THR A 210 -1.36 -1.19 -21.04
C THR A 210 -2.20 -1.44 -19.78
N VAL A 211 -2.18 -0.50 -18.85
CA VAL A 211 -3.03 -0.55 -17.66
C VAL A 211 -4.36 0.13 -17.97
N ASP A 212 -5.47 -0.58 -17.73
CA ASP A 212 -6.80 0.01 -17.84
C ASP A 212 -7.00 1.08 -16.76
N THR A 213 -7.15 2.32 -17.20
CA THR A 213 -7.24 3.51 -16.35
C THR A 213 -8.41 3.46 -15.38
N HIS A 214 -9.57 2.96 -15.82
CA HIS A 214 -10.75 2.82 -14.97
C HIS A 214 -10.52 1.75 -13.89
N THR A 215 -9.96 0.61 -14.26
CA THR A 215 -9.60 -0.45 -13.30
C THR A 215 -8.56 0.05 -12.29
N LEU A 216 -7.60 0.86 -12.73
CA LEU A 216 -6.57 1.42 -11.86
C LEU A 216 -7.13 2.45 -10.87
N TYR A 217 -7.89 3.44 -11.34
CA TYR A 217 -8.24 4.61 -10.54
C TYR A 217 -9.64 4.56 -9.94
N ASP A 218 -10.62 3.94 -10.62
CA ASP A 218 -12.00 3.89 -10.15
C ASP A 218 -12.31 2.64 -9.32
N ILE A 219 -11.39 1.67 -9.30
CA ILE A 219 -11.52 0.40 -8.60
C ILE A 219 -10.31 0.14 -7.69
N LEU A 220 -9.11 -0.07 -8.25
CA LEU A 220 -7.95 -0.50 -7.48
C LEU A 220 -7.51 0.53 -6.45
N PHE A 221 -7.38 1.79 -6.85
CA PHE A 221 -6.95 2.87 -5.96
C PHE A 221 -7.83 3.00 -4.69
N PRO A 222 -9.16 3.19 -4.80
CA PRO A 222 -9.98 3.36 -3.61
C PRO A 222 -10.07 2.07 -2.78
N LEU A 223 -10.02 0.88 -3.41
CA LEU A 223 -9.92 -0.39 -2.70
C LEU A 223 -8.62 -0.53 -1.91
N ALA A 224 -7.48 -0.11 -2.49
CA ALA A 224 -6.19 -0.16 -1.83
C ALA A 224 -6.15 0.77 -0.60
N ILE A 225 -6.81 1.94 -0.65
CA ILE A 225 -6.95 2.81 0.52
C ILE A 225 -7.78 2.15 1.61
N GLU A 226 -8.94 1.59 1.26
CA GLU A 226 -9.82 0.85 2.18
C GLU A 226 -9.09 -0.33 2.82
N ALA A 227 -8.38 -1.12 2.02
CA ALA A 227 -7.60 -2.27 2.47
C ALA A 227 -6.45 -1.85 3.40
N LEU A 228 -5.69 -0.81 3.03
CA LEU A 228 -4.59 -0.29 3.87
C LEU A 228 -5.13 0.19 5.22
N ALA A 229 -6.23 0.92 5.22
CA ALA A 229 -6.87 1.39 6.45
C ALA A 229 -7.34 0.22 7.33
N TYR A 230 -7.90 -0.84 6.73
CA TYR A 230 -8.30 -2.05 7.45
C TYR A 230 -7.10 -2.79 8.07
N ILE A 231 -6.04 -3.03 7.28
CA ILE A 231 -4.83 -3.75 7.73
C ILE A 231 -4.15 -3.01 8.89
N GLU A 232 -4.07 -1.68 8.81
CA GLU A 232 -3.37 -0.86 9.78
C GLU A 232 -4.26 -0.35 10.93
N GLY A 233 -5.53 -0.74 10.98
CA GLY A 233 -6.47 -0.27 12.00
C GLY A 233 -6.73 1.24 11.97
N ARG A 234 -6.54 1.90 10.82
CA ARG A 234 -6.82 3.33 10.63
C ARG A 234 -8.30 3.55 10.33
N ASN A 235 -8.76 4.79 10.51
CA ASN A 235 -10.08 5.20 10.04
C ASN A 235 -10.20 4.98 8.53
N ARG A 236 -11.20 4.18 8.14
CA ARG A 236 -11.56 3.94 6.75
C ARG A 236 -12.14 5.21 6.11
N PRO A 237 -12.01 5.40 4.78
CA PRO A 237 -12.67 6.50 4.08
C PRO A 237 -14.17 6.55 4.40
N VAL A 238 -14.70 7.74 4.67
CA VAL A 238 -16.11 7.91 5.05
C VAL A 238 -16.99 7.56 3.86
N ARG A 239 -17.92 6.63 4.06
CA ARG A 239 -18.97 6.27 3.10
C ARG A 239 -20.11 7.25 3.28
N ILE A 240 -20.35 8.13 2.30
CA ILE A 240 -21.51 9.02 2.27
C ILE A 240 -22.65 8.29 1.55
#